data_AF-A0A8T2KZ35-F1
#
_entry.id   AF-A0A8T2KZ35-F1
#
_cell.length_a   1.000
_cell.length_b   1.000
_cell.length_c   1.000
_cell.angle_alpha   90.00
_cell.angle_beta   90.00
_cell.angle_gamma   90.00
#
_symmetry.space_group_name_H-M   'P 1'
#
loop_
_entity.id
_entity.type
_entity.pdbx_description
1 polymer ?
#
loop_
_entity_poly.entity_id
_entity_poly.type
_entity_poly.pdbx_seq_one_letter_code
_entity_poly.pdbx_strand_id
1 'polypeptide(L)'
;MNKTEKPLSTLWGCELNDSNKEETFKTDDTNHQHQLALRTMCLGHTAKEEFNIVELVTGEGDSAKAVPIVTLHAKSMTTVNLSGLDLHPPVMFRLKFGSGPVFVGAEHVALEDYSDEELLDEEMDEEEVEEEEEEEDIEESPVKKAKKNGAGKRKKPEKGEDEGDASEGENNPPKKGKGRGRKPLAAKV
;
A
#
# COMPACT_ATOMS: atom_id res chain seq x y z
N MET A 1 2.03 25.71 -21.67
CA MET A 1 2.16 26.33 -20.33
C MET A 1 1.54 25.34 -19.36
N ASN A 2 2.36 24.43 -18.83
CA ASN A 2 1.89 23.23 -18.14
C ASN A 2 1.23 23.64 -16.83
N LYS A 3 -0.10 23.65 -16.80
CA LYS A 3 -0.82 23.67 -15.54
C LYS A 3 -0.86 22.23 -15.06
N THR A 4 0.13 21.87 -14.25
CA THR A 4 -0.04 20.74 -13.33
C THR A 4 -1.11 21.18 -12.34
N GLU A 5 -2.37 20.91 -12.64
CA GLU A 5 -3.50 21.23 -11.77
C GLU A 5 -3.32 20.40 -10.50
N LYS A 6 -3.26 21.09 -9.35
CA LYS A 6 -3.00 20.43 -8.08
C LYS A 6 -4.28 19.74 -7.60
N PRO A 7 -4.20 18.52 -7.03
CA PRO A 7 -5.35 17.88 -6.42
C PRO A 7 -6.06 18.83 -5.45
N LEU A 8 -7.39 18.89 -5.56
CA LEU A 8 -8.22 19.55 -4.57
C LEU A 8 -8.29 18.63 -3.35
N SER A 9 -7.75 19.11 -2.24
CA SER A 9 -7.78 18.41 -0.96
C SER A 9 -8.64 19.19 0.03
N THR A 10 -9.62 18.51 0.62
CA THR A 10 -10.51 19.08 1.62
C THR A 10 -10.65 18.16 2.83
N LEU A 11 -10.91 18.74 4.01
CA LEU A 11 -11.14 17.96 5.22
C LEU A 11 -12.51 17.28 5.15
N TRP A 12 -12.56 16.00 5.45
CA TRP A 12 -13.80 15.27 5.67
C TRP A 12 -13.80 14.61 7.04
N GLY A 13 -14.98 14.50 7.65
CA GLY A 13 -15.14 13.76 8.87
C GLY A 13 -16.60 13.59 9.26
N CYS A 14 -16.85 12.67 10.17
CA CYS A 14 -18.17 12.41 10.71
C CYS A 14 -18.12 11.95 12.16
N GLU A 15 -19.27 11.94 12.81
CA GLU A 15 -19.48 11.38 14.13
C GLU A 15 -20.45 10.19 14.02
N LEU A 16 -20.03 9.04 14.53
CA LEU A 16 -20.87 7.86 14.68
C LEU A 16 -21.24 7.68 16.15
N ASN A 17 -22.53 7.56 16.44
CA ASN A 17 -23.06 7.41 17.78
C ASN A 17 -24.37 6.60 17.77
N ASP A 18 -25.04 6.48 18.91
CA ASP A 18 -26.26 5.68 19.03
C ASP A 18 -27.47 6.23 18.24
N SER A 19 -27.48 7.54 17.96
CA SER A 19 -28.52 8.20 17.16
C SER A 19 -28.19 8.23 15.67
N ASN A 20 -26.91 8.27 15.31
CA ASN A 20 -26.42 8.20 13.94
C ASN A 20 -25.31 7.13 13.84
N LYS A 21 -25.70 5.88 13.54
CA LYS A 21 -24.76 4.76 13.48
C LYS A 21 -24.03 4.61 12.15
N GLU A 22 -24.51 5.27 11.10
CA GLU A 22 -24.03 5.09 9.74
C GLU A 22 -23.81 6.44 9.07
N GLU A 23 -22.68 6.63 8.41
CA GLU A 23 -22.42 7.81 7.59
C GLU A 23 -21.80 7.37 6.26
N THR A 24 -22.28 7.95 5.17
CA THR A 24 -21.83 7.58 3.82
C THR A 24 -21.13 8.76 3.15
N PHE A 25 -19.88 8.54 2.75
CA PHE A 25 -19.20 9.42 1.82
C PHE A 25 -19.49 8.98 0.39
N LYS A 26 -20.06 9.90 -0.40
CA LYS A 26 -20.32 9.74 -1.83
C LYS A 26 -20.12 11.09 -2.52
N THR A 27 -19.92 11.04 -3.82
CA THR A 27 -19.74 12.21 -4.68
C THR A 27 -20.64 12.05 -5.90
N ASP A 28 -21.27 13.15 -6.29
CA ASP A 28 -22.12 13.22 -7.48
C ASP A 28 -21.32 13.78 -8.68
N ASP A 29 -20.09 14.23 -8.41
CA ASP A 29 -19.17 14.76 -9.38
C ASP A 29 -18.52 13.63 -10.18
N THR A 30 -18.53 13.82 -11.50
CA THR A 30 -18.06 12.85 -12.49
C THR A 30 -16.87 13.38 -13.29
N ASN A 31 -16.47 14.64 -13.05
CA ASN A 31 -15.34 15.25 -13.75
C ASN A 31 -13.99 14.94 -13.08
N HIS A 32 -14.04 14.38 -11.86
CA HIS A 32 -12.85 14.10 -11.07
C HIS A 32 -12.81 12.65 -10.61
N GLN A 33 -11.60 12.12 -10.51
CA GLN A 33 -11.33 10.92 -9.75
C GLN A 33 -11.30 11.28 -8.26
N HIS A 34 -12.13 10.61 -7.47
CA HIS A 34 -12.29 10.91 -6.06
C HIS A 34 -11.72 9.79 -5.17
N GLN A 35 -11.06 10.23 -4.10
CA GLN A 35 -10.51 9.35 -3.07
C GLN A 35 -10.77 9.94 -1.69
N LEU A 36 -11.15 9.08 -0.74
CA LEU A 36 -11.26 9.42 0.68
C LEU A 36 -10.08 8.79 1.42
N ALA A 37 -9.09 9.60 1.77
CA ALA A 37 -7.90 9.18 2.50
C ALA A 37 -8.16 9.24 4.01
N LEU A 38 -8.31 8.09 4.66
CA LEU A 38 -8.52 8.05 6.11
C LEU A 38 -7.27 8.49 6.85
N ARG A 39 -7.46 9.24 7.94
CA ARG A 39 -6.37 9.72 8.79
C ARG A 39 -6.46 9.12 10.18
N THR A 40 -7.60 9.28 10.84
CA THR A 40 -7.77 8.85 12.24
C THR A 40 -9.21 8.47 12.56
N MET A 41 -9.38 7.57 13.51
CA MET A 41 -10.63 7.45 14.27
C MET A 41 -10.36 7.57 15.76
N CYS A 42 -11.19 8.29 16.50
CA CYS A 42 -11.04 8.44 17.94
C CYS A 42 -12.37 8.40 18.70
N LEU A 43 -12.32 7.96 19.95
CA LEU A 43 -13.44 8.05 20.86
C LEU A 43 -13.60 9.47 21.38
N GLY A 44 -14.84 9.96 21.39
CA GLY A 44 -15.17 11.20 22.06
C GLY A 44 -15.16 11.06 23.59
N HIS A 45 -15.00 12.18 24.26
CA HIS A 45 -14.84 12.23 25.72
C HIS A 45 -16.08 11.79 26.52
N THR A 46 -17.25 11.72 25.89
CA THR A 46 -18.51 11.24 26.49
C THR A 46 -18.77 9.76 26.25
N ALA A 47 -17.87 9.07 25.52
CA ALA A 47 -18.05 7.66 25.23
C ALA A 47 -18.01 6.81 26.50
N LYS A 48 -18.88 5.81 26.55
CA LYS A 48 -18.92 4.85 27.65
C LYS A 48 -17.68 3.95 27.63
N GLU A 49 -17.41 3.32 28.76
CA GLU A 49 -16.36 2.31 28.89
C GLU A 49 -16.83 0.97 28.29
N GLU A 50 -16.83 0.90 26.97
CA GLU A 50 -17.22 -0.28 26.19
C GLU A 50 -16.44 -0.35 24.87
N PHE A 51 -16.50 -1.49 24.20
CA PHE A 51 -15.91 -1.65 22.88
C PHE A 51 -16.76 -0.96 21.83
N ASN A 52 -16.14 -0.09 21.05
CA ASN A 52 -16.75 0.57 19.91
C ASN A 52 -16.09 0.01 18.64
N ILE A 53 -16.86 -0.66 17.79
CA ILE A 53 -16.35 -1.32 16.58
C ILE A 53 -16.97 -0.64 15.37
N VAL A 54 -16.10 -0.08 14.53
CA VAL A 54 -16.49 0.55 13.26
C VAL A 54 -16.14 -0.39 12.11
N GLU A 55 -17.14 -0.64 11.27
CA GLU A 55 -16.99 -1.37 10.01
C GLU A 55 -17.04 -0.41 8.83
N LEU A 56 -16.30 -0.77 7.78
CA LEU A 56 -16.45 -0.21 6.45
C LEU A 56 -17.41 -1.11 5.66
N VAL A 57 -18.44 -0.52 5.07
CA VAL A 57 -19.37 -1.20 4.17
C VAL A 57 -19.08 -0.74 2.74
N THR A 58 -18.68 -1.68 1.90
CA THR A 58 -18.35 -1.46 0.48
C THR A 58 -19.36 -2.17 -0.42
N GLY A 59 -19.75 -1.52 -1.51
CA GLY A 59 -20.76 -2.04 -2.45
C GLY A 59 -22.19 -1.76 -2.01
N GLU A 60 -23.15 -2.12 -2.86
CA GLU A 60 -24.57 -1.83 -2.66
C GLU A 60 -25.44 -3.10 -2.72
N GLY A 61 -26.59 -3.06 -2.04
CA GLY A 61 -27.57 -4.14 -2.03
C GLY A 61 -27.01 -5.48 -1.52
N ASP A 62 -27.35 -6.57 -2.20
CA ASP A 62 -26.94 -7.93 -1.82
C ASP A 62 -25.43 -8.18 -1.96
N SER A 63 -24.70 -7.30 -2.66
CA SER A 63 -23.25 -7.39 -2.83
C SER A 63 -22.47 -6.70 -1.71
N ALA A 64 -23.15 -5.97 -0.82
CA ALA A 64 -22.52 -5.19 0.23
C ALA A 64 -21.71 -6.09 1.17
N LYS A 65 -20.43 -5.76 1.33
CA LYS A 65 -19.52 -6.43 2.26
C LYS A 65 -19.17 -5.48 3.38
N ALA A 66 -19.30 -5.95 4.62
CA ALA A 66 -18.92 -5.21 5.81
C ALA A 66 -17.64 -5.79 6.42
N VAL A 67 -16.63 -4.95 6.61
CA VAL A 67 -15.33 -5.32 7.16
C VAL A 67 -15.04 -4.47 8.40
N PRO A 68 -14.83 -5.06 9.59
CA PRO A 68 -14.35 -4.32 10.76
C PRO A 68 -12.97 -3.72 10.48
N ILE A 69 -12.85 -2.41 10.60
CA ILE A 69 -11.58 -1.69 10.37
C ILE A 69 -10.99 -1.10 11.65
N VAL A 70 -11.82 -0.85 12.67
CA VAL A 70 -11.39 -0.22 13.92
C VAL A 70 -12.11 -0.83 15.12
N THR A 71 -11.36 -1.03 16.21
CA THR A 71 -11.90 -1.32 17.54
C THR A 71 -11.32 -0.30 18.53
N LEU A 72 -12.18 0.46 19.20
CA LEU A 72 -11.80 1.47 20.18
C LEU A 72 -12.38 1.12 21.55
N HIS A 73 -11.66 1.52 22.60
CA HIS A 73 -12.09 1.38 23.99
C HIS A 73 -11.38 2.41 24.87
N ALA A 74 -12.12 3.05 25.78
CA ALA A 74 -11.64 4.19 26.57
C ALA A 74 -10.35 3.93 27.39
N LYS A 75 -10.14 2.69 27.84
CA LYS A 75 -8.96 2.31 28.67
C LYS A 75 -7.79 1.69 27.92
N SER A 76 -7.95 1.30 26.66
CA SER A 76 -6.93 0.51 25.95
C SER A 76 -6.58 1.07 24.58
N MET A 77 -7.54 1.63 23.85
CA MET A 77 -7.32 2.16 22.50
C MET A 77 -8.34 3.27 22.21
N THR A 78 -8.00 4.50 22.59
CA THR A 78 -8.88 5.67 22.41
C THR A 78 -8.79 6.28 21.02
N THR A 79 -7.73 6.00 20.27
CA THR A 79 -7.47 6.55 18.94
C THR A 79 -6.69 5.54 18.10
N VAL A 80 -7.01 5.47 16.81
CA VAL A 80 -6.32 4.66 15.80
C VAL A 80 -5.93 5.56 14.63
N ASN A 81 -4.69 5.43 14.17
CA ASN A 81 -4.22 6.04 12.92
C ASN A 81 -4.56 5.10 11.76
N LEU A 82 -5.17 5.65 10.72
CA LEU A 82 -5.62 4.94 9.52
C LEU A 82 -4.96 5.48 8.24
N SER A 83 -3.88 6.25 8.38
CA SER A 83 -3.12 6.78 7.26
C SER A 83 -2.62 5.63 6.39
N GLY A 84 -2.84 5.74 5.08
CA GLY A 84 -2.55 4.67 4.10
C GLY A 84 -3.76 3.79 3.78
N LEU A 85 -4.93 4.04 4.38
CA LEU A 85 -6.20 3.49 3.91
C LEU A 85 -6.93 4.51 3.05
N ASP A 86 -6.83 4.30 1.74
CA ASP A 86 -7.42 5.13 0.71
C ASP A 86 -8.63 4.43 0.09
N LEU A 87 -9.76 5.11 0.08
CA LEU A 87 -11.05 4.52 -0.28
C LEU A 87 -11.68 5.23 -1.48
N HIS A 88 -12.22 4.47 -2.41
CA HIS A 88 -12.96 5.00 -3.55
C HIS A 88 -14.46 5.06 -3.22
N PRO A 89 -15.13 6.22 -3.35
CA PRO A 89 -16.56 6.35 -3.07
C PRO A 89 -17.43 5.52 -4.03
N PRO A 90 -18.65 5.11 -3.62
CA PRO A 90 -19.26 5.36 -2.32
C PRO A 90 -18.70 4.45 -1.22
N VAL A 91 -18.49 5.01 -0.03
CA VAL A 91 -18.10 4.26 1.17
C VAL A 91 -18.94 4.64 2.37
N MET A 92 -19.38 3.63 3.11
CA MET A 92 -20.17 3.81 4.33
C MET A 92 -19.38 3.33 5.55
N PHE A 93 -19.35 4.17 6.59
CA PHE A 93 -18.84 3.82 7.90
C PHE A 93 -20.00 3.47 8.82
N ARG A 94 -19.90 2.36 9.55
CA ARG A 94 -20.94 1.90 10.47
C ARG A 94 -20.40 1.55 11.84
N LEU A 95 -20.96 2.16 12.88
CA LEU A 95 -20.75 1.78 14.26
C LEU A 95 -21.59 0.53 14.59
N LYS A 96 -20.97 -0.64 14.47
CA LYS A 96 -21.65 -1.93 14.70
C LYS A 96 -21.86 -2.25 16.16
N PHE A 97 -20.87 -1.91 16.99
CA PHE A 97 -20.93 -2.11 18.45
C PHE A 97 -20.51 -0.84 19.16
N GLY A 98 -21.08 -0.63 20.35
CA GLY A 98 -20.88 0.56 21.17
C GLY A 98 -21.86 1.70 20.84
N SER A 99 -21.95 2.66 21.76
CA SER A 99 -22.80 3.85 21.66
C SER A 99 -22.06 5.06 21.10
N GLY A 100 -20.74 4.99 20.94
CA GLY A 100 -19.91 6.13 20.59
C GLY A 100 -19.94 7.22 21.68
N PRO A 101 -19.64 8.48 21.33
CA PRO A 101 -19.33 8.94 19.97
C PRO A 101 -17.95 8.49 19.48
N VAL A 102 -17.87 8.09 18.21
CA VAL A 102 -16.62 7.84 17.48
C VAL A 102 -16.51 8.87 16.37
N PHE A 103 -15.41 9.62 16.33
CA PHE A 103 -15.13 10.57 15.27
C PHE A 103 -14.26 9.94 14.21
N VAL A 104 -14.63 10.11 12.95
CA VAL A 104 -13.84 9.74 11.78
C VAL A 104 -13.22 11.00 11.19
N GLY A 105 -11.91 11.00 11.01
CA GLY A 105 -11.16 12.05 10.34
C GLY A 105 -10.51 11.53 9.07
N ALA A 106 -10.77 12.21 7.96
CA ALA A 106 -10.26 11.87 6.64
C ALA A 106 -9.98 13.14 5.80
N GLU A 107 -9.40 12.92 4.64
CA GLU A 107 -9.17 13.94 3.63
C GLU A 107 -9.84 13.48 2.34
N HIS A 108 -10.71 14.31 1.78
CA HIS A 108 -11.27 14.10 0.45
C HIS A 108 -10.34 14.72 -0.57
N VAL A 109 -9.83 13.88 -1.47
CA VAL A 109 -8.98 14.26 -2.60
C VAL A 109 -9.78 14.10 -3.89
N ALA A 110 -9.79 15.14 -4.72
CA ALA A 110 -10.34 15.13 -6.06
C ALA A 110 -9.25 15.53 -7.07
N LEU A 111 -9.06 14.69 -8.10
CA LEU A 111 -8.09 14.85 -9.18
C LEU A 111 -8.84 14.98 -10.50
N GLU A 112 -8.46 15.91 -11.37
CA GLU A 112 -9.05 15.99 -12.71
C GLU A 112 -8.80 14.68 -13.48
N ASP A 113 -9.81 14.25 -14.24
CA ASP A 113 -9.72 13.03 -15.04
C ASP A 113 -8.92 13.34 -16.31
N TYR A 114 -7.60 13.12 -16.28
CA TYR A 114 -6.79 13.16 -17.49
C TYR A 114 -7.15 11.92 -18.31
N SER A 115 -7.99 12.07 -19.33
CA SER A 115 -8.11 11.03 -20.35
C SER A 115 -6.73 10.83 -20.97
N ASP A 116 -6.28 9.56 -21.11
CA ASP A 116 -5.05 9.18 -21.84
C ASP A 116 -4.93 9.84 -23.23
N GLU A 117 -6.06 10.32 -23.78
CA GLU A 117 -6.16 11.02 -25.05
C GLU A 117 -5.44 12.38 -25.08
N GLU A 118 -5.29 13.09 -23.94
CA GLU A 118 -4.50 14.33 -23.89
C GLU A 118 -2.99 14.08 -23.76
N LEU A 119 -2.57 12.88 -23.34
CA LEU A 119 -1.15 12.51 -23.26
C LEU A 119 -0.59 12.05 -24.62
N LEU A 120 -1.46 11.60 -25.53
CA LEU A 120 -1.08 11.15 -26.88
C LEU A 120 -0.86 12.31 -27.87
N ASP A 121 -1.41 13.50 -27.60
CA ASP A 121 -1.21 14.70 -28.43
C ASP A 121 0.17 15.36 -28.18
N GLU A 122 0.84 15.04 -27.06
CA GLU A 122 2.18 15.57 -26.74
C GLU A 122 3.33 14.73 -27.32
N GLU A 123 3.12 13.46 -27.70
CA GLU A 123 4.18 12.61 -28.30
C GLU A 123 4.27 12.69 -29.83
N MET A 124 3.33 13.36 -30.50
CA MET A 124 3.25 13.38 -31.98
C MET A 124 3.94 14.58 -32.66
N ASP A 125 4.68 15.41 -31.92
CA ASP A 125 5.38 16.62 -32.43
C ASP A 125 6.92 16.48 -32.44
N GLU A 126 7.49 15.30 -32.13
CA GLU A 126 8.95 15.08 -32.08
C GLU A 126 9.54 14.25 -33.25
N GLU A 127 8.74 13.79 -34.21
CA GLU A 127 9.23 12.97 -35.35
C GLU A 127 9.04 13.64 -36.74
N GLU A 128 9.64 14.80 -36.99
CA GLU A 128 9.86 15.30 -38.37
C GLU A 128 11.23 15.98 -38.53
N VAL A 129 12.34 15.28 -38.28
CA VAL A 129 13.62 15.64 -38.92
C VAL A 129 14.49 14.40 -39.11
N GLU A 130 14.37 13.75 -40.27
CA GLU A 130 15.47 13.04 -40.95
C GLU A 130 14.85 12.39 -42.18
N GLU A 131 15.22 12.83 -43.39
CA GLU A 131 15.43 12.01 -44.60
C GLU A 131 15.66 12.99 -45.77
N GLU A 132 16.93 13.23 -46.14
CA GLU A 132 17.31 13.25 -47.56
C GLU A 132 18.72 12.65 -47.67
N GLU A 133 18.73 11.41 -48.15
CA GLU A 133 19.84 10.70 -48.79
C GLU A 133 20.37 11.55 -49.98
N GLU A 134 21.53 11.37 -50.61
CA GLU A 134 22.29 10.18 -51.02
C GLU A 134 23.52 10.77 -51.76
N GLU A 135 24.63 10.03 -51.84
CA GLU A 135 25.51 9.88 -53.02
C GLU A 135 26.87 9.34 -52.56
N GLU A 136 26.95 8.01 -52.53
CA GLU A 136 28.19 7.27 -52.66
C GLU A 136 28.72 7.43 -54.09
N ASP A 137 29.98 7.83 -54.26
CA ASP A 137 30.73 7.44 -55.45
C ASP A 137 32.19 7.12 -55.10
N ILE A 138 32.64 6.00 -55.66
CA ILE A 138 33.87 5.26 -55.38
C ILE A 138 34.91 5.63 -56.45
N GLU A 139 36.19 5.88 -56.11
CA GLU A 139 37.33 5.30 -56.85
C GLU A 139 38.73 5.47 -56.20
N GLU A 140 39.31 4.31 -55.90
CA GLU A 140 40.70 3.81 -56.02
C GLU A 140 41.99 4.59 -55.61
N SER A 141 42.59 4.09 -54.51
CA SER A 141 43.96 3.50 -54.42
C SER A 141 45.23 4.41 -54.43
N PRO A 142 46.45 3.92 -54.07
CA PRO A 142 46.92 3.70 -52.70
C PRO A 142 48.37 4.20 -52.42
N VAL A 143 48.74 4.68 -51.22
CA VAL A 143 50.18 4.69 -50.81
C VAL A 143 50.40 4.40 -49.31
N LYS A 144 51.21 3.35 -49.11
CA LYS A 144 51.80 2.82 -47.86
C LYS A 144 52.60 3.88 -47.06
N LYS A 145 52.61 3.76 -45.72
CA LYS A 145 53.77 3.27 -44.91
C LYS A 145 53.60 3.50 -43.39
N ALA A 146 53.86 2.41 -42.64
CA ALA A 146 54.50 2.30 -41.31
C ALA A 146 53.76 2.94 -40.10
N LYS A 147 53.70 2.37 -38.88
CA LYS A 147 54.53 1.37 -38.18
C LYS A 147 53.76 0.96 -36.88
N LYS A 148 53.82 -0.34 -36.52
CA LYS A 148 54.08 -0.95 -35.17
C LYS A 148 53.57 -0.23 -33.91
N ASN A 149 52.97 -0.84 -32.88
CA ASN A 149 53.00 -2.18 -32.27
C ASN A 149 51.75 -2.28 -31.36
N GLY A 150 51.05 -3.41 -31.22
CA GLY A 150 51.35 -4.51 -30.27
C GLY A 150 50.13 -4.67 -29.33
N ALA A 151 49.25 -5.66 -29.50
CA ALA A 151 49.35 -7.09 -29.16
C ALA A 151 49.24 -7.42 -27.66
N GLY A 152 48.13 -8.09 -27.29
CA GLY A 152 47.93 -8.89 -26.06
C GLY A 152 46.45 -8.89 -25.63
N LYS A 153 45.55 -9.82 -26.04
CA LYS A 153 45.34 -11.21 -25.54
C LYS A 153 45.46 -11.28 -24.00
N ARG A 154 44.59 -11.91 -23.19
CA ARG A 154 43.51 -12.89 -23.35
C ARG A 154 42.94 -13.22 -21.94
N LYS A 155 41.67 -13.67 -21.89
CA LYS A 155 41.08 -14.79 -21.08
C LYS A 155 40.92 -14.72 -19.53
N LYS A 156 39.65 -14.96 -19.11
CA LYS A 156 39.08 -15.74 -17.95
C LYS A 156 39.85 -17.05 -17.64
N PRO A 157 39.62 -17.87 -16.56
CA PRO A 157 38.65 -17.85 -15.43
C PRO A 157 39.21 -18.37 -14.04
N GLU A 158 38.29 -18.71 -13.12
CA GLU A 158 38.37 -19.60 -11.91
C GLU A 158 39.08 -19.10 -10.64
N LYS A 159 38.41 -19.07 -9.46
CA LYS A 159 37.85 -20.13 -8.57
C LYS A 159 38.94 -20.86 -7.75
N GLY A 160 38.79 -20.75 -6.42
CA GLY A 160 39.46 -21.44 -5.33
C GLY A 160 39.10 -20.65 -4.06
N GLU A 161 38.25 -21.13 -3.13
CA GLU A 161 38.51 -22.22 -2.16
C GLU A 161 39.85 -21.92 -1.45
N ASP A 162 39.89 -21.64 -0.15
CA ASP A 162 39.73 -22.68 0.86
C ASP A 162 39.81 -22.13 2.30
N GLU A 163 39.13 -22.84 3.21
CA GLU A 163 39.41 -23.12 4.65
C GLU A 163 39.84 -22.01 5.64
N GLY A 164 39.42 -22.02 6.91
CA GLY A 164 38.77 -23.05 7.71
C GLY A 164 38.84 -22.70 9.21
N ASP A 165 38.30 -23.62 10.01
CA ASP A 165 38.37 -23.79 11.48
C ASP A 165 37.33 -22.98 12.31
N ALA A 166 36.23 -23.53 12.86
CA ALA A 166 35.90 -24.79 13.55
C ALA A 166 36.35 -24.88 15.03
N SER A 167 35.36 -25.11 15.90
CA SER A 167 35.37 -25.72 17.26
C SER A 167 34.23 -25.08 18.08
N GLU A 168 33.04 -25.67 18.17
CA GLU A 168 32.58 -26.81 18.99
C GLU A 168 32.44 -26.55 20.50
N GLY A 169 31.27 -26.89 21.05
CA GLY A 169 30.94 -26.77 22.46
C GLY A 169 29.48 -27.14 22.77
N GLU A 170 29.21 -28.45 22.78
CA GLU A 170 27.95 -29.13 23.05
C GLU A 170 27.34 -28.83 24.44
N ASN A 171 26.01 -28.95 24.56
CA ASN A 171 25.39 -29.79 25.61
C ASN A 171 23.86 -29.97 25.41
N ASN A 172 23.46 -31.23 25.18
CA ASN A 172 22.09 -31.75 25.16
C ASN A 172 21.81 -32.52 26.50
N PRO A 173 20.63 -33.13 26.80
CA PRO A 173 20.05 -33.16 28.14
C PRO A 173 20.09 -34.58 28.78
N PRO A 174 19.53 -34.76 29.99
CA PRO A 174 18.87 -36.05 30.25
C PRO A 174 17.52 -35.99 30.97
N LYS A 175 16.72 -37.02 30.67
CA LYS A 175 15.38 -37.36 31.21
C LYS A 175 15.44 -38.23 32.49
N LYS A 176 14.31 -38.24 33.21
CA LYS A 176 13.61 -39.32 33.99
C LYS A 176 13.66 -39.26 35.53
N GLY A 177 12.44 -39.23 36.11
CA GLY A 177 12.09 -39.75 37.44
C GLY A 177 10.58 -40.02 37.55
N LYS A 178 10.19 -41.18 38.09
CA LYS A 178 8.84 -41.81 38.08
C LYS A 178 7.96 -41.40 39.28
N GLY A 179 6.63 -41.36 39.09
CA GLY A 179 5.61 -41.54 40.15
C GLY A 179 4.18 -41.41 39.59
N ARG A 180 3.46 -42.49 39.26
CA ARG A 180 2.53 -43.31 40.08
C ARG A 180 1.25 -42.59 40.56
N GLY A 181 0.12 -42.94 39.92
CA GLY A 181 -1.27 -42.99 40.47
C GLY A 181 -2.02 -41.64 40.52
N ARG A 182 -3.33 -41.52 40.30
CA ARG A 182 -4.45 -42.46 40.08
C ARG A 182 -5.58 -41.67 39.36
N LYS A 183 -6.41 -42.39 38.62
CA LYS A 183 -7.59 -41.95 37.84
C LYS A 183 -8.75 -41.38 38.72
N PRO A 184 -9.78 -40.77 38.11
CA PRO A 184 -10.71 -39.82 38.75
C PRO A 184 -11.84 -40.52 39.52
N LEU A 185 -12.52 -39.76 40.40
CA LEU A 185 -13.84 -40.14 40.92
C LEU A 185 -14.87 -39.07 40.56
N ALA A 186 -15.98 -39.57 40.03
CA ALA A 186 -17.14 -38.83 39.60
C ALA A 186 -18.22 -38.79 40.71
N ALA A 187 -19.03 -37.73 40.64
CA ALA A 187 -20.49 -37.69 40.81
C ALA A 187 -21.18 -37.81 42.19
N LYS A 188 -22.17 -36.89 42.33
CA LYS A 188 -23.43 -36.90 43.13
C LYS A 188 -23.26 -36.76 44.65
N VAL A 189 -24.04 -35.94 45.37
CA VAL A 189 -25.47 -35.59 45.27
C VAL A 189 -25.66 -34.10 45.53
#